data_AF-A0A964QWD6-F1
#
_entry.id   AF-A0A964QWD6-F1
#
_cell.length_a   1.000
_cell.length_b   1.000
_cell.length_c   1.000
_cell.angle_alpha   90.00
_cell.angle_beta   90.00
_cell.angle_gamma   90.00
#
_symmetry.space_group_name_H-M   'P 1'
#
loop_
_entity.id
_entity.type
_entity.pdbx_description
1 polymer ?
#
loop_
_entity_poly.entity_id
_entity_poly.type
_entity_poly.pdbx_seq_one_letter_code
_entity_poly.pdbx_strand_id
1 'polypeptide(L)'
;MSDKLLSDTLEENKRFKQEQREKVVTAKQNTPDKEPFDITKLGEFYSTRGDNGEVLATPEVVEEYEAEYYLKYPEIKSLQEYATRRKELDSLSTN
;
A
#
# COMPACT_ATOMS: atom_id res chain seq x y z
N MET A 1 -20.81 27.08 -8.28
CA MET A 1 -19.44 26.95 -8.86
C MET A 1 -18.62 25.93 -8.07
N SER A 2 -18.70 25.87 -6.73
CA SER A 2 -17.96 24.89 -5.92
C SER A 2 -18.45 23.44 -6.02
N ASP A 3 -19.74 23.19 -6.22
CA ASP A 3 -20.27 21.81 -6.31
C ASP A 3 -19.73 21.02 -7.52
N LYS A 4 -19.52 21.69 -8.66
CA LYS A 4 -18.97 21.06 -9.87
C LYS A 4 -17.49 20.71 -9.71
N LEU A 5 -16.72 21.60 -9.08
CA LEU A 5 -15.30 21.32 -8.81
C LEU A 5 -15.14 20.14 -7.83
N LEU A 6 -16.02 20.05 -6.83
CA LEU A 6 -16.05 18.91 -5.91
C LEU A 6 -16.43 17.61 -6.62
N SER A 7 -17.45 17.62 -7.48
CA SER A 7 -17.87 16.41 -8.21
C SER A 7 -16.79 15.89 -9.14
N ASP A 8 -16.16 16.78 -9.90
CA ASP A 8 -15.10 16.43 -10.85
C ASP A 8 -13.89 15.83 -10.09
N THR A 9 -13.52 16.43 -8.95
CA THR A 9 -12.43 15.92 -8.07
C THR A 9 -12.76 14.56 -7.47
N LEU A 10 -14.02 14.30 -7.10
CA LEU A 10 -14.45 13.01 -6.54
C LEU A 10 -14.46 11.90 -7.60
N GLU A 11 -14.87 12.22 -8.83
CA GLU A 11 -14.83 11.28 -9.95
C GLU A 11 -13.41 10.93 -10.36
N GLU A 12 -12.51 11.91 -10.44
CA GLU A 12 -11.09 11.68 -10.72
C GLU A 12 -10.43 10.80 -9.65
N ASN A 13 -10.70 11.07 -8.37
CA ASN A 13 -10.19 10.25 -7.27
C ASN A 13 -10.68 8.80 -7.35
N LYS A 14 -11.96 8.59 -7.68
CA LYS A 14 -12.51 7.23 -7.88
C LYS A 14 -11.83 6.53 -9.04
N ARG A 15 -11.62 7.23 -10.17
CA ARG A 15 -10.96 6.65 -11.34
C ARG A 15 -9.52 6.27 -11.03
N PHE A 16 -8.78 7.14 -10.35
CA PHE A 16 -7.41 6.88 -9.95
C PHE A 16 -7.29 5.66 -9.02
N LYS A 17 -8.17 5.56 -8.01
CA LYS A 17 -8.21 4.39 -7.10
C LYS A 17 -8.53 3.10 -7.86
N GLN A 18 -9.47 3.15 -8.81
CA GLN A 18 -9.81 2.01 -9.66
C GLN A 18 -8.62 1.57 -10.53
N GLU A 19 -7.96 2.51 -11.21
CA GLU A 19 -6.77 2.23 -12.04
C GLU A 19 -5.63 1.61 -11.21
N GLN A 20 -5.44 2.05 -9.96
CA GLN A 20 -4.45 1.48 -9.07
C GLN A 20 -4.78 0.03 -8.68
N ARG A 21 -6.05 -0.25 -8.34
CA ARG A 21 -6.49 -1.62 -8.02
C ARG A 21 -6.27 -2.56 -9.21
N GLU A 22 -6.54 -2.11 -10.43
CA GLU A 22 -6.31 -2.90 -11.64
C GLU A 22 -4.83 -3.19 -11.88
N LYS A 23 -3.95 -2.21 -11.63
CA LYS A 23 -2.49 -2.42 -11.68
C LYS A 23 -2.05 -3.45 -10.64
N VAL A 24 -2.56 -3.39 -9.42
CA VAL A 24 -2.25 -4.37 -8.37
C VAL A 24 -2.69 -5.78 -8.77
N VAL A 25 -3.91 -5.93 -9.29
CA VAL A 25 -4.40 -7.24 -9.79
C VAL A 25 -3.48 -7.78 -10.89
N THR A 26 -3.08 -6.92 -11.83
CA THR A 26 -2.17 -7.30 -12.91
C THR A 26 -0.79 -7.70 -12.37
N ALA A 27 -0.25 -6.95 -11.40
CA ALA A 27 1.04 -7.24 -10.77
C ALA A 27 1.02 -8.57 -9.99
N LYS A 28 -0.08 -8.87 -9.29
CA LYS A 28 -0.31 -10.16 -8.62
C LYS A 28 -0.25 -11.31 -9.62
N GLN A 29 -0.90 -11.18 -10.77
CA GLN A 29 -0.88 -12.20 -11.83
C GLN A 29 0.52 -12.40 -12.42
N ASN A 30 1.32 -11.34 -12.51
CA ASN A 30 2.69 -11.39 -13.03
C ASN A 30 3.73 -11.86 -12.00
N THR A 31 3.36 -12.05 -10.73
CA THR A 31 4.26 -12.47 -9.65
C THR A 31 3.70 -13.66 -8.86
N PRO A 32 3.48 -14.83 -9.51
CA PRO A 32 2.81 -15.97 -8.86
C PRO A 32 3.62 -16.58 -7.70
N ASP A 33 4.94 -16.42 -7.71
CA ASP A 33 5.83 -16.93 -6.65
C ASP A 33 5.97 -15.96 -5.46
N LYS A 34 5.35 -14.78 -5.53
CA LYS A 34 5.42 -13.76 -4.49
C LYS A 34 4.34 -14.03 -3.45
N GLU A 35 4.72 -13.95 -2.17
CA GLU A 35 3.80 -14.12 -1.06
C GLU A 35 2.61 -13.15 -1.18
N PRO A 36 1.36 -13.63 -1.06
CA PRO A 36 0.18 -12.77 -1.05
C PRO A 36 0.24 -11.70 0.04
N PHE A 37 -0.11 -10.47 -0.30
CA PHE A 37 -0.13 -9.38 0.68
C PHE A 37 -1.15 -9.62 1.80
N ASP A 38 -0.72 -9.43 3.04
CA ASP A 38 -1.56 -9.53 4.25
C ASP A 38 -1.06 -8.50 5.27
N ILE A 39 -1.88 -7.48 5.54
CA ILE A 39 -1.54 -6.41 6.48
C ILE A 39 -1.37 -6.89 7.91
N THR A 40 -2.07 -7.97 8.31
CA THR A 40 -2.01 -8.52 9.66
C THR A 40 -0.67 -9.22 9.85
N LYS A 41 -0.25 -10.04 8.87
CA LYS A 41 1.08 -10.67 8.87
C LYS A 41 2.20 -9.64 8.76
N LEU A 42 2.03 -8.60 7.93
CA LEU A 42 2.99 -7.50 7.87
C LEU A 42 3.17 -6.84 9.25
N GLY A 43 2.06 -6.68 9.98
CA GLY A 43 2.03 -6.15 11.35
C GLY A 43 2.87 -6.93 12.37
N GLU A 44 3.17 -8.21 12.12
CA GLU A 44 4.06 -9.01 12.97
C GLU A 44 5.54 -8.59 12.82
N PHE A 45 5.91 -8.10 11.63
CA PHE A 45 7.30 -7.74 11.31
C PHE A 45 7.55 -6.24 11.35
N TYR A 46 6.54 -5.43 11.04
CA TYR A 46 6.64 -3.98 10.90
C TYR A 46 5.45 -3.32 11.59
N SER A 47 5.72 -2.28 12.38
CA SER A 47 4.64 -1.50 12.98
C SER A 47 3.91 -0.74 11.88
N THR A 48 2.80 -1.29 11.40
CA THR A 48 1.82 -0.59 10.58
C THR A 48 1.00 0.40 11.41
N ARG A 49 1.38 0.66 12.66
CA ARG A 49 0.74 1.65 13.54
C ARG A 49 1.33 3.02 13.27
N GLY A 50 0.48 4.03 13.19
CA GLY A 50 0.92 5.43 13.17
C GLY A 50 1.54 5.84 14.51
N ASP A 51 2.11 7.04 14.57
CA ASP A 51 2.78 7.60 15.76
C ASP A 51 1.93 7.55 17.05
N ASN A 52 0.60 7.49 16.90
CA ASN A 52 -0.36 7.45 18.01
C ASN A 52 -0.68 6.02 18.50
N GLY A 53 -0.04 4.99 17.94
CA GLY A 53 -0.28 3.59 18.31
C GLY A 53 -1.59 2.99 17.79
N GLU A 54 -2.37 3.72 16.97
CA GLU A 54 -3.55 3.19 16.30
C GLU A 54 -3.15 2.20 15.21
N VAL A 55 -3.87 1.07 15.16
CA VAL A 55 -3.73 0.07 14.09
C VAL A 55 -4.24 0.71 12.79
N LEU A 56 -3.35 1.02 11.85
CA LEU A 56 -3.73 1.55 10.54
C LEU A 56 -4.19 0.42 9.60
N ALA A 57 -5.20 -0.35 10.02
CA ALA A 57 -5.85 -1.35 9.19
C ALA A 57 -7.13 -0.82 8.55
N THR A 58 -7.17 0.48 8.22
CA THR A 58 -8.25 1.03 7.41
C THR A 58 -8.10 0.49 5.97
N PRO A 59 -9.21 0.27 5.23
CA PRO A 59 -9.13 -0.26 3.87
C PRO A 59 -8.21 0.55 2.94
N GLU A 60 -8.17 1.87 3.13
CA GLU A 60 -7.31 2.76 2.35
C GLU A 60 -5.82 2.51 2.61
N VAL A 61 -5.42 2.38 3.88
CA VAL A 61 -4.03 2.10 4.23
C VAL A 61 -3.62 0.69 3.78
N VAL A 62 -4.52 -0.28 3.89
CA VAL A 62 -4.28 -1.64 3.37
C VAL A 62 -4.03 -1.61 1.86
N GLU A 63 -4.86 -0.88 1.11
CA GLU A 63 -4.69 -0.71 -0.34
C GLU A 63 -3.38 0.00 -0.70
N GLU A 64 -2.94 0.98 0.08
CA GLU A 64 -1.68 1.68 -0.12
C GLU A 64 -0.47 0.75 0.08
N TYR A 65 -0.42 0.01 1.19
CA TYR A 65 0.67 -0.95 1.44
C TYR A 65 0.67 -2.08 0.41
N GLU A 66 -0.51 -2.57 0.04
CA GLU A 66 -0.63 -3.60 -1.00
C GLU A 66 -0.12 -3.08 -2.36
N ALA A 67 -0.52 -1.87 -2.74
CA ALA A 67 -0.07 -1.24 -3.97
C ALA A 67 1.45 -1.03 -3.96
N GLU A 68 2.01 -0.57 -2.84
CA GLU A 68 3.46 -0.40 -2.73
C GLU A 68 4.20 -1.74 -2.86
N TYR A 69 3.74 -2.77 -2.13
CA TYR A 69 4.35 -4.11 -2.14
C TYR A 69 4.38 -4.72 -3.55
N TYR A 70 3.30 -4.61 -4.33
CA TYR A 70 3.25 -5.20 -5.68
C TYR A 70 3.80 -4.31 -6.79
N LEU A 71 3.62 -2.99 -6.72
CA LEU A 71 3.95 -2.08 -7.82
C LEU A 71 5.32 -1.44 -7.68
N LYS A 72 5.73 -1.08 -6.45
CA LYS A 72 6.99 -0.38 -6.19
C LYS A 72 8.15 -1.33 -5.92
N TYR A 73 7.86 -2.49 -5.33
CA TYR A 73 8.85 -3.51 -4.96
C TYR A 73 8.54 -4.88 -5.56
N PRO A 74 8.40 -5.01 -6.89
CA PRO A 74 8.09 -6.30 -7.53
C PRO A 74 9.14 -7.39 -7.24
N GLU A 75 10.39 -7.01 -6.95
CA GLU A 75 11.50 -7.91 -6.64
C GLU A 75 11.42 -8.56 -5.25
N ILE A 76 10.73 -7.93 -4.30
CA ILE A 76 10.56 -8.45 -2.94
C ILE A 76 9.56 -9.61 -2.97
N LYS A 77 9.90 -10.77 -2.43
CA LYS A 77 9.03 -11.96 -2.55
C LYS A 77 8.24 -12.29 -1.29
N SER A 78 8.59 -11.68 -0.15
CA SER A 78 7.97 -11.95 1.14
C SER A 78 7.60 -10.68 1.90
N LEU A 79 6.61 -10.80 2.79
CA LEU A 79 6.20 -9.72 3.69
C LEU A 79 7.30 -9.35 4.69
N GLN A 80 8.16 -10.29 5.08
CA GLN A 80 9.28 -10.05 5.97
C GLN A 80 10.37 -9.18 5.31
N GLU A 81 10.71 -9.46 4.05
CA GLU A 81 11.64 -8.63 3.28
C GLU A 81 11.06 -7.23 3.06
N TYR A 82 9.76 -7.14 2.77
CA TYR A 82 9.07 -5.86 2.64
C TYR A 82 9.09 -5.04 3.94
N ALA A 83 8.83 -5.67 5.08
CA ALA A 83 8.94 -5.07 6.41
C ALA A 83 10.36 -4.52 6.66
N THR A 84 11.39 -5.28 6.28
CA THR A 84 12.79 -4.84 6.41
C THR A 84 13.04 -3.60 5.56
N ARG A 85 12.60 -3.62 4.29
CA ARG A 85 12.74 -2.48 3.39
C ARG A 85 12.05 -1.21 3.92
N ARG A 86 10.86 -1.35 4.51
CA ARG A 86 10.13 -0.23 5.13
C ARG A 86 10.89 0.36 6.32
N LYS A 87 11.42 -0.48 7.22
CA LYS A 87 12.24 -0.03 8.37
C LYS A 87 13.48 0.76 7.93
N GLU A 88 14.15 0.32 6.86
CA GLU A 88 15.30 1.04 6.30
C GLU A 88 14.90 2.44 5.81
N LEU A 89 13.77 2.55 5.11
CA LEU A 89 13.28 3.83 4.59
C LEU A 89 12.90 4.80 5.70
N ASP A 90 12.23 4.31 6.75
CA ASP A 90 11.89 5.14 7.91
C ASP A 90 13.14 5.63 8.63
N SER A 91 14.14 4.75 8.77
CA SER A 91 15.43 5.09 9.39
C SER A 91 16.21 6.14 8.59
N LEU A 92 16.08 6.15 7.26
CA LEU A 92 16.67 7.15 6.37
C LEU A 92 15.92 8.48 6.39
N SER A 93 14.61 8.48 6.67
CA SER A 93 13.80 9.70 6.76
C SER A 93 13.95 10.43 8.10
N THR A 94 14.57 9.81 9.10
CA THR A 94 14.73 10.34 10.47
C THR A 94 16.13 10.93 10.73
N ASN A 95 17.03 10.89 9.74
CA ASN A 95 18.35 11.55 9.75
C ASN A 95 18.34 12.77 8.83
#